data_AF-A0A1J1DZN7-F1
#
_entry.id   AF-A0A1J1DZN7-F1
#
_cell.length_a   1.000
_cell.length_b   1.000
_cell.length_c   1.000
_cell.angle_alpha   90.00
_cell.angle_beta   90.00
_cell.angle_gamma   90.00
#
_symmetry.space_group_name_H-M   'P 1'
#
loop_
_entity.id
_entity.type
_entity.pdbx_description
1 polymer ?
#
loop_
_entity_poly.entity_id
_entity_poly.type
_entity_poly.pdbx_seq_one_letter_code
_entity_poly.pdbx_strand_id
1 'polypeptide(L)'
;MCVIGTLAFCQEKKIKGKVTVIQHDSISKHIYEYNKNFKKEKKIKVYRIQLFNGDRKNALSMKSNFLSLFPQEKHVDIIFESPEFKILIGIFKTRLEAEKYHKNIKRAFSNSFVTVSKILIDTIDEIESSNKKNQKLSQ
;
A
#
# COMPACT_ATOMS: atom_id res chain seq x y z
N MET A 1 65.67 26.51 24.93
CA MET A 1 64.79 26.62 26.12
C MET A 1 63.44 26.00 25.75
N CYS A 2 63.14 24.85 26.36
CA CYS A 2 61.94 24.05 26.11
C CYS A 2 60.65 24.84 26.32
N VAL A 3 59.72 24.77 25.36
CA VAL A 3 58.30 25.06 25.60
C VAL A 3 57.50 23.85 25.14
N ILE A 4 57.56 22.77 25.94
CA ILE A 4 56.74 21.57 25.71
C ILE A 4 55.40 21.85 26.38
N GLY A 5 54.52 22.55 25.67
CA GLY A 5 53.14 22.76 26.10
C GLY A 5 52.39 21.43 26.04
N THR A 6 52.15 20.83 27.19
CA THR A 6 51.27 19.66 27.33
C THR A 6 49.83 20.09 27.09
N LEU A 7 49.35 19.90 25.87
CA LEU A 7 47.92 19.88 25.56
C LEU A 7 47.28 18.68 26.27
N ALA A 8 46.70 18.92 27.44
CA ALA A 8 45.83 17.97 28.12
C ALA A 8 44.54 17.83 27.29
N PHE A 9 44.52 16.87 26.36
CA PHE A 9 43.30 16.43 25.68
C PHE A 9 42.46 15.64 26.70
N CYS A 10 41.57 16.33 27.43
CA CYS A 10 40.53 15.68 28.21
C CYS A 10 39.48 15.11 27.24
N GLN A 11 39.57 13.82 26.94
CA GLN A 11 38.51 13.14 26.20
C GLN A 11 37.35 12.84 27.14
N GLU A 12 36.24 13.57 26.99
CA GLU A 12 34.96 13.19 27.58
C GLU A 12 34.52 11.83 27.02
N LYS A 13 34.66 10.78 27.83
CA LYS A 13 34.08 9.47 27.51
C LYS A 13 32.56 9.57 27.64
N LYS A 14 31.83 9.63 26.52
CA LYS A 14 30.38 9.39 26.48
C LYS A 14 30.11 7.98 26.99
N ILE A 15 29.67 7.87 28.24
CA ILE A 15 29.20 6.62 28.84
C ILE A 15 27.90 6.26 28.13
N LYS A 16 27.95 5.30 27.21
CA LYS A 16 26.75 4.77 26.57
C LYS A 16 26.01 3.92 27.60
N GLY A 17 24.99 4.48 28.22
CA GLY A 17 24.12 3.76 29.16
C GLY A 17 23.53 2.52 28.48
N LYS A 18 23.78 1.33 29.04
CA LYS A 18 23.19 0.07 28.59
C LYS A 18 21.78 -0.03 29.17
N VAL A 19 20.78 0.36 28.40
CA VAL A 19 19.38 0.14 28.77
C VAL A 19 19.05 -1.32 28.50
N THR A 20 18.96 -2.14 29.55
CA THR A 20 18.41 -3.49 29.47
C THR A 20 16.90 -3.40 29.63
N VAL A 21 16.17 -3.57 28.53
CA VAL A 21 14.71 -3.67 28.55
C VAL A 21 14.34 -5.06 29.02
N ILE A 22 13.95 -5.19 30.28
CA ILE A 22 13.43 -6.44 30.84
C ILE A 22 11.92 -6.45 30.58
N GLN A 23 11.51 -7.04 29.45
CA GLN A 23 10.10 -7.29 29.16
C GLN A 23 9.69 -8.68 29.64
N HIS A 24 8.57 -8.75 30.36
CA HIS A 24 7.93 -10.00 30.71
C HIS A 24 7.26 -10.63 29.47
N ASP A 25 7.42 -11.94 29.31
CA ASP A 25 6.92 -12.70 28.16
C ASP A 25 5.40 -12.55 27.94
N SER A 26 4.64 -12.38 29.03
CA SER A 26 3.20 -12.12 29.00
C SER A 26 2.83 -10.81 28.30
N ILE A 27 3.66 -9.78 28.39
CA ILE A 27 3.41 -8.47 27.74
C ILE A 27 3.58 -8.62 26.23
N SER A 28 4.64 -9.29 25.79
CA SER A 28 4.88 -9.62 24.38
C SER A 28 3.70 -10.39 23.78
N LYS A 29 3.14 -11.35 24.51
CA LYS A 29 1.97 -12.12 24.09
C LYS A 29 0.71 -11.26 23.94
N HIS A 30 0.44 -10.36 24.89
CA HIS A 30 -0.71 -9.46 24.81
C HIS A 30 -0.60 -8.47 23.66
N ILE A 31 0.60 -7.91 23.43
CA ILE A 31 0.86 -7.03 22.28
C ILE A 31 0.64 -7.80 20.97
N TYR A 32 1.10 -9.04 20.90
CA TYR A 32 0.91 -9.88 19.72
C TYR A 32 -0.56 -10.17 19.43
N GLU A 33 -1.33 -10.63 20.43
CA GLU A 33 -2.76 -10.91 20.25
C GLU A 33 -3.56 -9.64 19.96
N TYR A 34 -3.27 -8.52 20.64
CA TYR A 34 -3.89 -7.23 20.35
C TYR A 34 -3.65 -6.81 18.90
N ASN A 35 -2.39 -6.80 18.45
CA ASN A 35 -2.04 -6.42 17.08
C ASN A 35 -2.65 -7.37 16.04
N LYS A 36 -2.69 -8.67 16.33
CA LYS A 36 -3.30 -9.69 15.48
C LYS A 36 -4.81 -9.49 15.34
N ASN A 37 -5.51 -9.19 16.43
CA ASN A 37 -6.95 -8.91 16.41
C ASN A 37 -7.25 -7.56 15.74
N PHE A 38 -6.42 -6.55 15.99
CA PHE A 38 -6.55 -5.23 15.36
C PHE A 38 -6.43 -5.27 13.83
N LYS A 39 -5.59 -6.15 13.30
CA LYS A 39 -5.35 -6.32 11.86
C LYS A 39 -6.50 -7.01 11.13
N LYS A 40 -7.11 -8.03 11.76
CA LYS A 40 -8.14 -8.86 11.12
C LYS A 40 -9.47 -8.15 10.88
N GLU A 41 -9.79 -7.12 11.65
CA GLU A 41 -11.16 -6.57 11.68
C GLU A 41 -11.32 -5.23 10.95
N LYS A 42 -10.22 -4.51 10.65
CA LYS A 42 -10.32 -3.18 10.05
C LYS A 42 -10.43 -3.24 8.53
N LYS A 43 -11.67 -3.11 8.05
CA LYS A 43 -11.98 -2.79 6.65
C LYS A 43 -12.01 -1.28 6.44
N ILE A 44 -11.18 -0.77 5.54
CA ILE A 44 -11.16 0.64 5.16
C ILE A 44 -11.96 0.83 3.87
N LYS A 45 -12.70 1.94 3.78
CA LYS A 45 -13.34 2.39 2.55
C LYS A 45 -12.29 2.98 1.62
N VAL A 46 -12.19 2.44 0.43
CA VAL A 46 -11.31 2.92 -0.64
C VAL A 46 -12.10 3.18 -1.90
N TYR A 47 -11.58 4.06 -2.75
CA TYR A 47 -12.16 4.32 -4.06
C TYR A 47 -11.45 3.43 -5.08
N ARG A 48 -12.22 2.83 -5.98
CA ARG A 48 -11.75 2.01 -7.09
C ARG A 48 -12.49 2.45 -8.35
N ILE A 49 -11.98 2.10 -9.52
CA ILE A 49 -12.71 2.34 -10.76
C ILE A 49 -13.23 1.01 -11.26
N GLN A 50 -14.53 0.94 -11.54
CA GLN A 50 -15.15 -0.19 -12.19
C GLN A 50 -15.07 0.00 -13.70
N LEU A 51 -14.53 -0.98 -14.41
CA LEU A 51 -14.39 -0.93 -15.88
C LEU A 51 -15.52 -1.66 -16.61
N PHE A 52 -15.97 -2.78 -16.06
CA PHE A 52 -16.92 -3.67 -16.70
C PHE A 52 -17.72 -4.44 -15.66
N ASN A 53 -18.93 -4.84 -16.04
CA ASN A 53 -19.81 -5.73 -15.29
C ASN A 53 -20.52 -6.68 -16.28
N GLY A 54 -20.48 -7.99 -16.04
CA GLY A 54 -21.16 -8.98 -16.89
C GLY A 54 -20.50 -10.35 -16.90
N ASP A 55 -20.50 -11.02 -18.06
CA ASP A 55 -19.99 -12.40 -18.20
C ASP A 55 -18.49 -12.54 -17.94
N ARG A 56 -18.10 -13.72 -17.42
CA ARG A 56 -16.70 -14.08 -17.14
C ARG A 56 -15.79 -13.92 -18.37
N LYS A 57 -16.23 -14.38 -19.55
CA LYS A 57 -15.42 -14.34 -20.78
C LYS A 57 -15.13 -12.89 -21.20
N ASN A 58 -16.16 -12.05 -21.19
CA ASN A 58 -16.04 -10.62 -21.50
C ASN A 58 -15.18 -9.91 -20.46
N ALA A 59 -15.31 -10.27 -19.19
CA ALA A 59 -14.48 -9.70 -18.13
C ALA A 59 -12.98 -10.02 -18.31
N LEU A 60 -12.65 -11.25 -18.70
CA LEU A 60 -11.26 -11.65 -18.96
C LEU A 60 -10.67 -10.93 -20.19
N SER A 61 -11.45 -10.83 -21.27
CA SER A 61 -11.04 -10.10 -22.47
C SER A 61 -10.79 -8.62 -22.17
N MET A 62 -11.71 -7.97 -21.44
CA MET A 62 -11.54 -6.56 -21.05
C MET A 62 -10.36 -6.33 -20.12
N LYS A 63 -10.08 -7.27 -19.19
CA LYS A 63 -8.87 -7.22 -18.37
C LYS A 63 -7.61 -7.25 -19.23
N SER A 64 -7.54 -8.17 -20.20
CA SER A 64 -6.39 -8.25 -21.11
C SER A 64 -6.20 -6.96 -21.89
N ASN A 65 -7.28 -6.44 -22.49
CA ASN A 65 -7.24 -5.19 -23.26
C ASN A 65 -6.79 -4.01 -22.40
N PHE A 66 -7.27 -3.91 -21.16
CA PHE A 66 -6.86 -2.86 -20.23
C PHE A 66 -5.37 -2.94 -19.89
N LEU A 67 -4.84 -4.14 -19.60
CA LEU A 67 -3.43 -4.34 -19.29
C LEU A 67 -2.52 -4.03 -20.49
N SER A 68 -2.99 -4.29 -21.72
CA SER A 68 -2.27 -3.90 -22.94
C SER A 68 -2.18 -2.39 -23.13
N LEU A 69 -3.25 -1.65 -22.80
CA LEU A 69 -3.30 -0.19 -22.94
C LEU A 69 -2.60 0.55 -21.78
N PHE A 70 -2.65 -0.02 -20.58
CA PHE A 70 -2.10 0.57 -19.35
C PHE A 70 -1.14 -0.40 -18.65
N PRO A 71 0.05 -0.66 -19.23
CA PRO A 71 1.01 -1.64 -18.69
C PRO A 71 1.59 -1.24 -17.32
N GLN A 72 1.47 0.04 -16.95
CA GLN A 72 1.91 0.56 -15.65
C GLN A 72 0.98 0.14 -14.51
N GLU A 73 -0.28 -0.16 -14.82
CA GLU A 73 -1.27 -0.55 -13.82
C GLU A 73 -1.25 -2.05 -13.58
N LYS A 74 -0.81 -2.44 -12.38
CA LYS A 74 -0.76 -3.85 -11.97
C LYS A 74 -1.98 -4.27 -11.14
N HIS A 75 -2.76 -3.30 -10.65
CA HIS A 75 -3.89 -3.56 -9.74
C HIS A 75 -5.21 -3.66 -10.51
N VAL A 76 -5.46 -4.84 -11.10
CA VAL A 76 -6.68 -5.16 -11.84
C VAL A 76 -7.30 -6.44 -11.30
N ASP A 77 -8.36 -6.28 -10.51
CA ASP A 77 -9.07 -7.38 -9.86
C ASP A 77 -10.36 -7.72 -10.59
N ILE A 78 -10.67 -9.00 -10.63
CA ILE A 78 -11.97 -9.50 -11.07
C ILE A 78 -12.70 -10.00 -9.81
N ILE A 79 -13.80 -9.35 -9.47
CA ILE A 79 -14.65 -9.73 -8.35
C ILE A 79 -15.90 -10.40 -8.90
N PHE A 80 -16.26 -11.55 -8.33
CA PHE A 80 -17.50 -12.22 -8.64
C PHE A 80 -18.59 -11.78 -7.66
N GLU A 81 -19.66 -11.19 -8.17
CA GLU A 81 -20.85 -10.81 -7.41
C GLU A 81 -22.06 -11.39 -8.13
N SER A 82 -22.61 -12.50 -7.60
CA SER A 82 -23.66 -13.27 -8.26
C SER A 82 -24.80 -12.37 -8.79
N PRO A 83 -25.17 -12.46 -10.08
CA PRO A 83 -24.68 -13.41 -11.10
C PRO A 83 -23.50 -12.92 -11.96
N GLU A 84 -22.97 -11.72 -11.73
CA GLU A 84 -22.07 -11.01 -12.64
C GLU A 84 -20.60 -10.96 -12.17
N PHE A 85 -19.68 -10.71 -13.11
CA PHE A 85 -18.26 -10.44 -12.85
C PHE A 85 -17.95 -8.96 -13.04
N LYS A 86 -17.37 -8.34 -12.01
CA LYS A 86 -16.96 -6.94 -12.00
C LYS A 86 -15.45 -6.85 -12.16
N ILE A 87 -14.99 -5.93 -13.01
CA ILE A 87 -13.57 -5.59 -13.09
C ILE A 87 -13.35 -4.29 -12.33
N LEU A 88 -12.50 -4.32 -11.31
CA LEU A 88 -12.12 -3.17 -10.52
C LEU A 88 -10.63 -2.91 -10.65
N ILE A 89 -10.27 -1.64 -10.83
CA ILE A 89 -8.88 -1.21 -10.96
C ILE A 89 -8.51 -0.17 -9.92
N GLY A 90 -7.25 -0.23 -9.51
CA GLY A 90 -6.65 0.72 -8.60
C GLY A 90 -7.25 0.69 -7.20
N ILE A 91 -6.52 1.32 -6.27
CA ILE A 91 -6.95 1.59 -4.90
C ILE A 91 -6.56 3.03 -4.62
N PHE A 92 -7.55 3.88 -4.45
CA PHE A 92 -7.40 5.33 -4.24
C PHE A 92 -7.87 5.71 -2.84
N LYS A 93 -7.11 6.58 -2.18
CA LYS A 93 -7.44 7.04 -0.82
C LYS A 93 -8.54 8.10 -0.89
N THR A 94 -8.46 8.99 -1.87
CA THR A 94 -9.43 10.06 -2.06
C THR A 94 -10.24 9.88 -3.35
N ARG A 95 -11.46 10.40 -3.34
CA ARG A 95 -12.31 10.42 -4.54
C ARG A 95 -11.68 11.24 -5.67
N LEU A 96 -11.03 12.36 -5.32
CA LEU A 96 -10.39 13.25 -6.29
C LEU A 96 -9.25 12.56 -7.05
N GLU A 97 -8.45 11.75 -6.37
CA GLU A 97 -7.42 10.90 -7.01
C GLU A 97 -8.04 9.93 -8.01
N ALA A 98 -9.11 9.22 -7.59
CA ALA A 98 -9.81 8.27 -8.43
C ALA A 98 -10.42 8.96 -9.67
N GLU A 99 -11.02 10.15 -9.51
CA GLU A 99 -11.61 10.91 -10.61
C GLU A 99 -10.56 11.43 -11.59
N LYS A 100 -9.42 11.92 -11.08
CA LYS A 100 -8.28 12.34 -11.92
C LYS A 100 -7.79 11.17 -12.78
N TYR A 101 -7.66 9.99 -12.18
CA TYR A 101 -7.25 8.79 -12.89
C TYR A 101 -8.32 8.29 -13.87
N HIS A 102 -9.59 8.31 -13.45
CA HIS A 102 -10.74 7.96 -14.29
C HIS A 102 -10.83 8.81 -15.56
N LYS A 103 -10.53 10.11 -15.49
CA LYS A 103 -10.52 11.00 -16.67
C LYS A 103 -9.57 10.51 -17.78
N ASN A 104 -8.46 9.87 -17.42
CA ASN A 104 -7.52 9.31 -18.39
C ASN A 104 -8.07 8.05 -19.05
N ILE A 105 -8.73 7.19 -18.27
CA ILE A 105 -9.28 5.91 -18.69
C ILE A 105 -10.59 6.06 -19.46
N LYS A 106 -11.40 7.06 -19.10
CA LYS A 106 -12.73 7.32 -19.65
C LYS A 106 -12.74 7.43 -21.18
N ARG A 107 -11.62 7.86 -21.78
CA ARG A 107 -11.46 7.93 -23.24
C ARG A 107 -11.43 6.55 -23.90
N ALA A 108 -10.80 5.57 -23.26
CA ALA A 108 -10.72 4.20 -23.77
C ALA A 108 -11.91 3.33 -23.29
N PHE A 109 -12.44 3.63 -22.10
CA PHE A 109 -13.54 2.88 -21.47
C PHE A 109 -14.66 3.82 -21.05
N SER A 110 -15.59 4.10 -21.97
CA SER A 110 -16.72 5.03 -21.74
C SER A 110 -17.64 4.60 -20.60
N ASN A 111 -17.81 3.28 -20.42
CA ASN A 111 -18.73 2.69 -19.44
C ASN A 111 -18.10 2.52 -18.05
N SER A 112 -16.92 3.12 -17.82
CA SER A 112 -16.23 3.06 -16.53
C SER A 112 -16.72 4.13 -15.56
N PHE A 113 -16.71 3.84 -14.26
CA PHE A 113 -17.08 4.80 -13.21
C PHE A 113 -16.34 4.53 -11.88
N VAL A 114 -16.32 5.54 -10.99
CA VAL A 114 -15.69 5.43 -9.66
C VAL A 114 -16.66 4.78 -8.68
N THR A 115 -16.21 3.71 -8.01
CA THR A 115 -16.96 2.91 -7.03
C THR A 115 -16.22 2.88 -5.69
N VAL A 116 -16.96 2.78 -4.59
CA VAL A 116 -16.37 2.58 -3.26
C VAL A 116 -16.30 1.08 -2.95
N SER A 117 -15.13 0.61 -2.55
CA SER A 117 -14.93 -0.77 -2.07
C SER A 117 -14.42 -0.76 -0.62
N LYS A 118 -14.58 -1.89 0.07
CA LYS A 118 -14.00 -2.12 1.39
C LYS A 118 -12.87 -3.14 1.26
N ILE A 119 -11.66 -2.75 1.65
CA ILE A 119 -10.49 -3.64 1.64
C ILE A 119 -9.89 -3.75 3.05
N LEU A 120 -9.16 -4.83 3.32
CA LEU A 120 -8.43 -5.02 4.56
C LEU A 120 -7.21 -4.10 4.60
N ILE A 121 -6.88 -3.59 5.78
CA ILE A 121 -5.78 -2.64 5.96
C ILE A 121 -4.41 -3.24 5.61
N ASP A 122 -4.18 -4.51 5.96
CA ASP A 122 -2.91 -5.19 5.71
C ASP A 122 -2.54 -5.22 4.22
N THR A 123 -3.55 -5.25 3.33
CA THR A 123 -3.35 -5.23 1.89
C THR A 123 -2.78 -3.90 1.39
N ILE A 124 -3.10 -2.78 2.06
CA ILE A 124 -2.65 -1.44 1.65
C ILE A 124 -1.14 -1.28 1.89
N ASP A 125 -0.64 -1.75 3.02
CA ASP A 125 0.78 -1.66 3.38
C ASP A 125 1.66 -2.43 2.37
N GLU A 126 1.18 -3.56 1.86
CA GLU A 126 1.82 -4.33 0.80
C GLU A 126 1.83 -3.59 -0.54
N ILE A 127 0.72 -2.94 -0.89
CA ILE A 127 0.59 -2.15 -2.13
C ILE A 127 1.50 -0.92 -2.09
N GLU A 128 1.56 -0.20 -0.96
CA GLU A 128 2.43 0.96 -0.79
C GLU A 128 3.91 0.57 -0.84
N SER A 129 4.26 -0.57 -0.25
CA SER A 129 5.61 -1.14 -0.32
C SER A 129 6.01 -1.53 -1.75
N SER A 130 5.05 -2.01 -2.55
CA SER A 130 5.25 -2.36 -3.96
C SER A 130 5.42 -1.11 -4.84
N ASN A 131 4.63 -0.06 -4.59
CA ASN A 131 4.70 1.20 -5.32
C ASN A 131 6.02 1.95 -5.07
N LYS A 132 6.55 1.94 -3.84
CA LYS A 132 7.81 2.61 -3.48
C LYS A 132 9.04 1.96 -4.12
N LYS A 133 9.02 0.63 -4.36
CA LYS A 133 10.08 -0.07 -5.09
C LYS A 133 10.11 0.31 -6.57
N ASN A 134 8.94 0.48 -7.19
CA ASN A 134 8.83 0.85 -8.60
C ASN A 134 9.29 2.30 -8.86
N GLN A 135 9.15 3.21 -7.89
CA GLN A 135 9.68 4.58 -7.99
C GLN A 135 11.22 4.68 -7.90
N LYS A 136 11.89 3.72 -7.26
CA LYS A 136 13.36 3.73 -7.15
C LYS A 136 14.09 3.15 -8.35
N LEU A 137 13.38 2.51 -9.29
CA LEU A 137 13.96 1.87 -10.48
C LEU A 137 13.95 2.80 -11.72
N SER A 138 13.45 4.03 -11.57
CA SER A 138 13.39 5.06 -12.61
C SER A 138 14.28 6.27 -12.32
N GLN A 139 15.22 6.12 -11.38
CA GLN A 139 16.29 7.07 -11.05
C GLN A 139 17.65 6.39 -11.21
#